data_AF-A0A4S1DU31-F1
#
_entry.id   AF-A0A4S1DU31-F1
#
_cell.length_a   1.000
_cell.length_b   1.000
_cell.length_c   1.000
_cell.angle_alpha   90.00
_cell.angle_beta   90.00
_cell.angle_gamma   90.00
#
_symmetry.space_group_name_H-M   'P 1'
#
loop_
_entity.id
_entity.type
_entity.pdbx_description
1 polymer ?
#
loop_
_entity_poly.entity_id
_entity_poly.type
_entity_poly.pdbx_seq_one_letter_code
_entity_poly.pdbx_strand_id
1 'polypeptide(L)'
;MKTLKLTLLTIITACLTFSCSSDDDSPTKSNAELIIGTWKWTEETEDGTNEVLDECDLLDTLTFTDTQVSYVSHFKENQNATTCSSITLNDIYSINGNSITSDVELADTNTYEIVTLNSTTLVLKFEETFNNETTVYTNTFVKQ
;
A
#
# COMPACT_ATOMS: atom_id res chain seq x y z
N MET A 1 28.65 -23.59 -59.96
CA MET A 1 28.01 -22.60 -60.87
C MET A 1 26.70 -22.22 -60.20
N LYS A 2 26.38 -21.00 -59.77
CA LYS A 2 26.77 -19.65 -60.17
C LYS A 2 26.93 -18.78 -58.91
N THR A 3 27.91 -17.89 -58.94
CA THR A 3 28.10 -16.80 -57.99
C THR A 3 27.04 -15.72 -58.22
N LEU A 4 26.43 -15.18 -57.15
CA LEU A 4 25.60 -13.99 -57.25
C LEU A 4 25.85 -13.01 -56.09
N LYS A 5 26.81 -12.12 -56.39
CA LYS A 5 26.94 -10.70 -56.04
C LYS A 5 26.30 -10.16 -54.75
N LEU A 6 27.21 -9.87 -53.81
CA LEU A 6 27.14 -8.86 -52.75
C LEU A 6 26.58 -7.52 -53.26
N THR A 7 25.54 -7.00 -52.60
CA THR A 7 25.22 -5.57 -52.62
C THR A 7 24.94 -5.11 -51.20
N LEU A 8 25.88 -4.32 -50.68
CA LEU A 8 25.84 -3.61 -49.41
C LEU A 8 24.88 -2.43 -49.55
N LEU A 9 23.86 -2.34 -48.69
CA LEU A 9 23.08 -1.10 -48.53
C LEU A 9 22.99 -0.78 -47.03
N THR A 10 23.92 0.07 -46.60
CA THR A 10 23.91 0.78 -45.32
C THR A 10 22.80 1.82 -45.33
N ILE A 11 21.81 1.69 -44.44
CA ILE A 11 20.86 2.75 -44.12
C ILE A 11 21.10 3.15 -42.67
N ILE A 12 21.81 4.27 -42.49
CA ILE A 12 21.90 5.00 -41.23
C ILE A 12 20.68 5.91 -41.19
N THR A 13 19.72 5.60 -40.32
CA THR A 13 18.64 6.52 -39.99
C THR A 13 18.87 7.00 -38.55
N ALA A 14 19.53 8.15 -38.45
CA ALA A 14 19.52 8.96 -37.25
C ALA A 14 18.17 9.67 -37.16
N CYS A 15 17.26 9.14 -36.33
CA CYS A 15 16.10 9.89 -35.87
C CYS A 15 16.52 10.67 -34.61
N LEU A 16 16.99 11.90 -34.81
CA LEU A 16 16.96 12.92 -33.77
C LEU A 16 15.51 13.34 -33.59
N THR A 17 14.79 12.67 -32.69
CA THR A 17 13.52 13.18 -32.18
C THR A 17 13.78 13.83 -30.83
N PHE A 18 13.84 15.16 -30.89
CA PHE A 18 13.51 16.13 -29.85
C PHE A 18 13.41 15.59 -28.41
N SER A 19 14.40 15.98 -27.62
CA SER A 19 14.26 16.35 -26.21
C SER A 19 12.86 16.93 -25.96
N CYS A 20 12.02 16.16 -25.28
CA CYS A 20 10.90 16.72 -24.56
C CYS A 20 11.43 17.14 -23.20
N SER A 21 11.98 18.36 -23.17
CA SER A 21 12.17 19.13 -21.97
C SER A 21 10.81 19.40 -21.34
N SER A 22 10.54 18.75 -20.23
CA SER A 22 9.60 19.21 -19.20
C SER A 22 10.09 18.59 -17.89
N ASP A 23 11.19 19.14 -17.37
CA ASP A 23 11.50 19.08 -15.94
C ASP A 23 10.37 19.86 -15.22
N ASP A 24 9.21 19.23 -15.05
CA ASP A 24 8.32 19.58 -13.95
C ASP A 24 8.75 18.73 -12.75
N ASP A 25 9.99 18.97 -12.30
CA ASP A 25 10.54 18.46 -11.05
C ASP A 25 9.88 19.20 -9.88
N SER A 26 8.56 19.09 -9.74
CA SER A 26 8.01 19.05 -8.40
C SER A 26 8.53 17.75 -7.79
N PRO A 27 9.28 17.77 -6.67
CA PRO A 27 9.74 16.53 -6.06
C PRO A 27 8.50 15.69 -5.76
N THR A 28 8.39 14.53 -6.43
CA THR A 28 7.35 13.57 -6.11
C THR A 28 7.59 13.16 -4.68
N LYS A 29 6.66 13.49 -3.78
CA LYS A 29 6.78 13.13 -2.37
C LYS A 29 6.96 11.62 -2.26
N SER A 30 7.93 11.21 -1.47
CA SER A 30 8.15 9.81 -1.15
C SER A 30 6.97 9.23 -0.36
N ASN A 31 6.82 7.90 -0.35
CA ASN A 31 5.82 7.24 0.50
C ASN A 31 6.00 7.61 1.98
N ALA A 32 7.24 7.78 2.44
CA ALA A 32 7.55 8.23 3.80
C ALA A 32 6.96 9.60 4.13
N GLU A 33 6.90 10.51 3.16
CA GLU A 33 6.29 11.84 3.33
C GLU A 33 4.77 11.83 3.15
N LEU A 34 4.25 11.00 2.23
CA LEU A 34 2.81 10.94 1.91
C LEU A 34 1.99 10.22 2.99
N ILE A 35 2.57 9.21 3.64
CA ILE A 35 1.87 8.36 4.60
C ILE A 35 1.52 9.10 5.90
N ILE A 36 2.27 10.16 6.24
CA ILE A 36 2.08 10.91 7.49
C ILE A 36 0.65 11.45 7.60
N GLY A 37 -0.01 11.14 8.72
CA GLY A 37 -1.40 11.52 9.01
C GLY A 37 -2.25 10.36 9.52
N THR A 38 -3.53 10.64 9.74
CA THR A 38 -4.52 9.67 10.21
C THR A 38 -5.35 9.13 9.05
N TRP A 39 -5.54 7.82 9.04
CA TRP A 39 -6.21 7.04 8.02
C TRP A 39 -7.26 6.16 8.67
N LYS A 40 -8.48 6.18 8.15
CA LYS A 40 -9.60 5.42 8.67
C LYS A 40 -9.91 4.22 7.79
N TRP A 41 -10.09 3.05 8.38
CA TRP A 41 -10.40 1.83 7.65
C TRP A 41 -11.82 1.89 7.05
N THR A 42 -11.95 1.46 5.80
CA THR A 42 -13.20 1.61 5.04
C THR A 42 -13.58 0.38 4.22
N GLU A 43 -12.61 -0.38 3.74
CA GLU A 43 -12.87 -1.59 2.94
C GLU A 43 -11.77 -2.62 3.20
N GLU A 44 -12.12 -3.89 3.03
CA GLU A 44 -11.20 -5.03 3.06
C GLU A 44 -11.57 -6.01 1.94
N THR A 45 -10.56 -6.68 1.39
CA THR A 45 -10.76 -7.85 0.56
C THR A 45 -9.94 -9.03 1.07
N GLU A 46 -10.54 -10.21 1.09
CA GLU A 46 -9.89 -11.51 1.31
C GLU A 46 -9.79 -12.26 -0.03
N ASP A 47 -8.57 -12.57 -0.47
CA ASP A 47 -8.29 -13.19 -1.78
C ASP A 47 -8.99 -12.48 -2.97
N GLY A 48 -9.08 -11.16 -2.88
CA GLY A 48 -9.73 -10.28 -3.86
C GLY A 48 -11.26 -10.29 -3.83
N THR A 49 -11.87 -10.96 -2.84
CA THR A 49 -13.31 -10.88 -2.56
C THR A 49 -13.56 -9.86 -1.46
N ASN A 50 -14.53 -8.97 -1.65
CA ASN A 50 -14.83 -7.95 -0.64
C ASN A 50 -15.41 -8.58 0.64
N GLU A 51 -14.86 -8.17 1.77
CA GLU A 51 -15.37 -8.51 3.10
C GLU A 51 -16.27 -7.40 3.66
N VAL A 52 -17.16 -7.79 4.58
CA VAL A 52 -18.08 -6.85 5.24
C VAL A 52 -17.52 -6.48 6.60
N LEU A 53 -17.00 -5.25 6.69
CA LEU A 53 -16.58 -4.64 7.95
C LEU A 53 -17.79 -4.33 8.83
N ASP A 54 -17.66 -4.58 10.13
CA ASP A 54 -18.68 -4.24 11.11
C ASP A 54 -18.63 -2.75 11.51
N GLU A 55 -19.59 -2.33 12.34
CA GLU A 55 -19.69 -0.92 12.75
C GLU A 55 -18.52 -0.44 13.62
N CYS A 56 -17.82 -1.34 14.31
CA CYS A 56 -16.64 -1.04 15.10
C CYS A 56 -15.40 -1.02 14.23
N ASP A 57 -15.22 -1.98 13.31
CA ASP A 57 -14.10 -1.97 12.34
C ASP A 57 -14.07 -0.64 11.57
N LEU A 58 -15.25 -0.12 11.19
CA LEU A 58 -15.41 1.18 10.54
C LEU A 58 -15.14 2.39 11.46
N LEU A 59 -14.63 2.20 12.67
CA LEU A 59 -14.09 3.25 13.54
C LEU A 59 -12.56 3.20 13.60
N ASP A 60 -11.93 2.17 13.03
CA ASP A 60 -10.51 1.91 13.19
C ASP A 60 -9.66 2.90 12.42
N THR A 61 -8.53 3.27 13.05
CA THR A 61 -7.63 4.26 12.48
C THR A 61 -6.17 3.90 12.63
N LEU A 62 -5.39 4.22 11.60
CA LEU A 62 -3.94 4.23 11.58
C LEU A 62 -3.43 5.66 11.57
N THR A 63 -2.56 6.03 12.49
CA THR A 63 -1.91 7.34 12.52
C THR A 63 -0.42 7.17 12.38
N PHE A 64 0.14 7.66 11.26
CA PHE A 64 1.57 7.67 11.01
C PHE A 64 2.15 9.05 11.35
N THR A 65 3.22 9.05 12.13
CA THR A 65 4.12 10.19 12.40
C THR A 65 5.48 9.91 11.77
N ASP A 66 6.46 10.79 11.91
CA ASP A 66 7.78 10.60 11.26
C ASP A 66 8.47 9.27 11.61
N THR A 67 8.16 8.68 12.77
CA THR A 67 8.83 7.45 13.26
C THR A 67 7.89 6.40 13.84
N GLN A 68 6.66 6.77 14.19
CA GLN A 68 5.73 5.89 14.89
C GLN A 68 4.42 5.75 14.13
N VAL A 69 3.85 4.55 14.21
CA VAL A 69 2.49 4.23 13.79
C VAL A 69 1.66 3.90 15.04
N SER A 70 0.44 4.42 15.08
CA SER A 70 -0.54 4.11 16.11
C SER A 70 -1.77 3.50 15.44
N TYR A 71 -2.19 2.34 15.92
CA TYR A 71 -3.43 1.67 15.50
C TYR A 71 -4.45 1.74 16.64
N VAL A 72 -5.58 2.39 16.37
CA VAL A 72 -6.73 2.38 17.27
C VAL A 72 -7.73 1.37 16.70
N SER A 73 -7.83 0.21 17.36
CA SER A 73 -8.80 -0.82 17.02
C SER A 73 -10.01 -0.75 17.94
N HIS A 74 -11.19 -0.87 17.36
CA HIS A 74 -12.47 -0.87 18.02
C HIS A 74 -13.13 -2.23 17.85
N PHE A 75 -13.73 -2.71 18.92
CA PHE A 75 -14.33 -4.04 18.94
C PHE A 75 -15.50 -4.09 19.91
N LYS A 76 -16.36 -5.09 19.72
CA LYS A 76 -17.41 -5.44 20.68
C LYS A 76 -16.84 -6.37 21.75
N GLU A 77 -16.93 -5.99 23.03
CA GLU A 77 -16.44 -6.84 24.13
C GLU A 77 -17.14 -8.20 24.19
N ASN A 78 -18.34 -8.29 23.63
CA ASN A 78 -19.09 -9.52 23.44
C ASN A 78 -20.18 -9.33 22.37
N GLN A 79 -20.79 -10.43 21.93
CA GLN A 79 -21.83 -10.43 20.89
C GLN A 79 -23.09 -9.58 21.21
N ASN A 80 -23.33 -9.26 22.48
CA ASN A 80 -24.49 -8.46 22.90
C ASN A 80 -24.15 -6.98 23.13
N ALA A 81 -22.89 -6.57 22.97
CA ALA A 81 -22.49 -5.19 23.15
C ALA A 81 -23.12 -4.30 22.08
N THR A 82 -23.65 -3.14 22.50
CA THR A 82 -24.29 -2.14 21.64
C THR A 82 -23.37 -0.95 21.35
N THR A 83 -22.17 -0.96 21.92
CA THR A 83 -21.15 0.08 21.80
C THR A 83 -19.80 -0.57 21.57
N CYS A 84 -18.92 0.12 20.85
CA CYS A 84 -17.55 -0.32 20.65
C CYS A 84 -16.67 0.11 21.83
N SER A 85 -15.83 -0.82 22.30
CA SER A 85 -14.65 -0.53 23.11
C SER A 85 -13.45 -0.34 22.18
N SER A 86 -12.36 0.24 22.67
CA SER A 86 -11.15 0.40 21.85
C SER A 86 -9.86 0.10 22.61
N ILE A 87 -8.85 -0.28 21.84
CA ILE A 87 -7.46 -0.41 22.27
C ILE A 87 -6.57 0.40 21.34
N THR A 88 -5.50 0.96 21.88
CA THR A 88 -4.48 1.65 21.09
C THR A 88 -3.16 0.88 21.17
N LEU A 89 -2.67 0.49 20.00
CA LEU A 89 -1.39 -0.17 19.79
C LEU A 89 -0.45 0.84 19.13
N ASN A 90 0.80 0.90 19.58
CA ASN A 90 1.78 1.84 19.05
C ASN A 90 3.05 1.08 18.73
N ASP A 91 3.69 1.45 17.63
CA ASP A 91 4.96 0.86 17.24
C ASP A 91 5.81 1.83 16.42
N ILE A 92 7.09 1.51 16.26
CA ILE A 92 8.00 2.16 15.32
C ILE A 92 7.86 1.47 13.97
N TYR A 93 7.85 2.23 12.89
CA TYR A 93 7.83 1.67 11.55
C TYR A 93 8.99 2.16 10.70
N SER A 94 9.25 1.45 9.61
CA SER A 94 10.15 1.91 8.56
C SER A 94 9.50 1.70 7.19
N ILE A 95 9.86 2.56 6.23
CA ILE A 95 9.41 2.44 4.83
C ILE A 95 10.62 2.29 3.93
N ASN A 96 10.60 1.24 3.11
CA ASN A 96 11.55 1.02 2.04
C ASN A 96 10.81 0.80 0.73
N GLY A 97 10.80 1.83 -0.14
CA GLY A 97 9.99 1.83 -1.35
C GLY A 97 8.50 1.72 -1.01
N ASN A 98 7.89 0.60 -1.41
CA ASN A 98 6.48 0.30 -1.16
C ASN A 98 6.27 -0.66 0.02
N SER A 99 7.28 -0.97 0.80
CA SER A 99 7.14 -1.87 1.96
C SER A 99 7.17 -1.07 3.25
N ILE A 100 6.18 -1.30 4.11
CA ILE A 100 6.18 -0.89 5.52
C ILE A 100 6.61 -2.09 6.34
N THR A 101 7.50 -1.89 7.32
CA THR A 101 7.79 -2.88 8.36
C THR A 101 7.44 -2.32 9.73
N SER A 102 6.58 -3.00 10.47
CA SER A 102 6.13 -2.67 11.83
C SER A 102 5.45 -3.89 12.46
N ASP A 103 5.64 -4.07 13.76
CA ASP A 103 4.94 -5.01 14.63
C ASP A 103 3.62 -4.43 15.18
N VAL A 104 3.08 -3.35 14.58
CA VAL A 104 1.71 -2.90 14.85
C VAL A 104 0.75 -4.01 14.44
N GLU A 105 0.00 -4.57 15.39
CA GLU A 105 -0.79 -5.80 15.23
C GLU A 105 -2.04 -5.59 14.35
N LEU A 106 -1.84 -5.28 13.07
CA LEU A 106 -2.89 -5.28 12.05
C LEU A 106 -3.19 -6.70 11.55
N ALA A 107 -2.17 -7.57 11.58
CA ALA A 107 -2.19 -8.93 11.08
C ALA A 107 -1.07 -9.75 11.76
N ASP A 108 -1.06 -11.07 11.59
CA ASP A 108 0.03 -11.97 11.99
C ASP A 108 1.23 -11.89 11.01
N THR A 109 1.66 -10.67 10.72
CA THR A 109 2.84 -10.33 9.93
C THR A 109 3.33 -8.94 10.34
N ASN A 110 4.59 -8.65 10.02
CA ASN A 110 5.18 -7.35 10.29
C ASN A 110 5.46 -6.54 9.01
N THR A 111 5.06 -7.05 7.84
CA THR A 111 5.36 -6.43 6.54
C THR A 111 4.08 -6.17 5.76
N TYR A 112 3.91 -4.92 5.33
CA TYR A 112 2.74 -4.46 4.59
C TYR A 112 3.17 -3.80 3.28
N GLU A 113 2.60 -4.23 2.16
CA GLU A 113 2.81 -3.62 0.85
C GLU A 113 1.87 -2.42 0.65
N ILE A 114 2.43 -1.27 0.31
CA ILE A 114 1.72 -0.08 -0.14
C ILE A 114 1.32 -0.29 -1.61
N VAL A 115 0.05 -0.63 -1.83
CA VAL A 115 -0.53 -0.79 -3.17
C VAL A 115 -0.91 0.57 -3.75
N THR A 116 -1.45 1.46 -2.91
CA THR A 116 -1.83 2.82 -3.29
C THR A 116 -1.57 3.76 -2.13
N LEU A 117 -0.95 4.90 -2.40
CA LEU A 117 -0.80 5.98 -1.44
C LEU A 117 -0.84 7.33 -2.15
N ASN A 118 -1.80 8.17 -1.77
CA ASN A 118 -1.94 9.53 -2.28
C ASN A 118 -2.48 10.46 -1.17
N SER A 119 -3.00 11.63 -1.50
CA SER A 119 -3.51 12.58 -0.48
C SER A 119 -4.76 12.13 0.26
N THR A 120 -5.53 11.17 -0.29
CA THR A 120 -6.84 10.76 0.23
C THR A 120 -6.94 9.28 0.55
N THR A 121 -6.13 8.44 -0.10
CA THR A 121 -6.28 6.98 -0.04
C THR A 121 -4.95 6.31 0.28
N LEU A 122 -5.00 5.36 1.21
CA LEU A 122 -3.95 4.41 1.54
C LEU A 122 -4.53 3.01 1.35
N VAL A 123 -3.86 2.16 0.58
CA VAL A 123 -4.21 0.74 0.41
C VAL A 123 -3.01 -0.09 0.81
N LEU A 124 -3.20 -0.94 1.82
CA LEU A 124 -2.19 -1.85 2.33
C LEU A 124 -2.58 -3.28 1.96
N LYS A 125 -1.61 -4.07 1.51
CA LYS A 125 -1.75 -5.50 1.25
C LYS A 125 -0.80 -6.29 2.13
N PHE A 126 -1.27 -7.39 2.67
CA PHE A 126 -0.49 -8.29 3.51
C PHE A 126 -0.98 -9.73 3.36
N GLU A 127 -0.18 -10.67 3.84
CA GLU A 127 -0.46 -12.10 3.76
C GLU A 127 -0.43 -12.69 5.16
N GLU A 128 -1.42 -13.52 5.49
CA GLU A 128 -1.41 -14.33 6.69
C GLU A 128 -1.33 -15.81 6.30
N THR A 129 -0.56 -16.60 7.05
CA THR A 129 -0.42 -18.03 6.79
C THR A 129 -0.85 -18.84 8.01
N PHE A 130 -1.96 -19.56 7.87
CA PHE A 130 -2.48 -20.46 8.89
C PHE A 130 -2.56 -21.88 8.35
N ASN A 131 -2.04 -22.88 9.07
CA ASN A 131 -2.04 -24.29 8.65
C ASN A 131 -1.48 -24.57 7.23
N ASN A 132 -0.49 -23.78 6.78
CA ASN A 132 0.09 -23.81 5.42
C ASN A 132 -0.84 -23.33 4.29
N GLU A 133 -1.94 -22.67 4.65
CA GLU A 133 -2.78 -21.92 3.72
C GLU A 133 -2.45 -20.44 3.88
N THR A 134 -2.16 -19.76 2.77
CA THR A 134 -1.84 -18.34 2.75
C THR A 134 -3.02 -17.58 2.18
N THR A 135 -3.55 -16.65 2.96
CA THR A 135 -4.64 -15.76 2.57
C THR A 135 -4.08 -14.37 2.34
N VAL A 136 -4.53 -13.71 1.27
CA VAL A 136 -4.10 -12.36 0.92
C VAL A 136 -5.18 -11.36 1.31
N TYR A 137 -4.82 -10.41 2.18
CA TYR A 137 -5.69 -9.32 2.59
C TYR A 137 -5.30 -8.01 1.92
N THR A 138 -6.29 -7.17 1.62
CA THR A 138 -6.07 -5.80 1.14
C THR A 138 -7.02 -4.84 1.84
N ASN A 139 -6.47 -3.91 2.62
CA ASN A 139 -7.23 -2.96 3.43
C ASN A 139 -7.14 -1.56 2.82
N THR A 140 -8.29 -0.96 2.57
CA THR A 140 -8.43 0.41 2.06
C THR A 140 -8.75 1.36 3.20
N PHE A 141 -7.95 2.41 3.30
CA PHE A 141 -8.10 3.48 4.27
C PHE A 141 -8.25 4.85 3.59
N VAL A 142 -9.04 5.71 4.22
CA VAL A 142 -9.27 7.09 3.76
C VAL A 142 -8.69 8.09 4.76
N LYS A 143 -7.97 9.09 4.25
CA LYS A 143 -7.39 10.20 5.04
C LYS A 143 -8.49 10.92 5.84
N GLN A 144 -8.24 11.20 7.12
CA GLN A 144 -9.12 12.01 7.98
C GLN A 144 -8.81 13.51 7.90
#